data_AF-A0A924VBC9-F1
#
_entry.id   AF-A0A924VBC9-F1
#
_cell.length_a   1.000
_cell.length_b   1.000
_cell.length_c   1.000
_cell.angle_alpha   90.00
_cell.angle_beta   90.00
_cell.angle_gamma   90.00
#
_symmetry.space_group_name_H-M   'P 1'
#
loop_
_entity.id
_entity.type
_entity.pdbx_description
1 polymer ?
#
loop_
_entity_poly.entity_id
_entity_poly.type
_entity_poly.pdbx_seq_one_letter_code
_entity_poly.pdbx_strand_id
1 'polypeptide(L)'
;MNKKPFVIGIAGGSGSGKTFFLKCFLNHFKDSEVCLVSQDDYYFRVAHKMTAEENKLYNFDEPSTIDNDLFMSDIAKLISGETVLQKEYTFNNPNTEPRLLEIKSAPIVIVEGLFILHFQAIAQLLDLKIFIDTDEDIALQRRLRRDLLERGYPEDAVLYKWNNHVVPAYKTYLLPYR
;
A
#
# COMPACT_ATOMS: atom_id res chain seq x y z
N MET A 1 -22.96 -5.42 22.51
CA MET A 1 -21.84 -4.47 22.39
C MET A 1 -20.95 -4.98 21.28
N ASN A 2 -20.77 -4.24 20.18
CA ASN A 2 -19.79 -4.63 19.17
C ASN A 2 -18.40 -4.50 19.80
N LYS A 3 -17.65 -5.61 19.83
CA LYS A 3 -16.28 -5.63 20.31
C LYS A 3 -15.42 -4.81 19.34
N LYS A 4 -14.53 -3.97 19.87
CA LYS A 4 -13.55 -3.22 19.05
C LYS A 4 -12.87 -4.21 18.08
N PRO A 5 -12.80 -3.91 16.77
CA PRO A 5 -12.08 -4.75 15.82
C PRO A 5 -10.60 -4.94 16.21
N PHE A 6 -10.03 -6.08 15.85
CA PHE A 6 -8.60 -6.34 15.96
C PHE A 6 -7.90 -5.84 14.70
N VAL A 7 -6.92 -4.97 14.84
CA VAL A 7 -6.27 -4.27 13.71
C VAL A 7 -4.90 -4.90 13.43
N ILE A 8 -4.72 -5.42 12.22
CA ILE A 8 -3.47 -6.03 11.78
C ILE A 8 -2.81 -5.12 10.73
N GLY A 9 -1.60 -4.66 11.01
CA GLY A 9 -0.77 -3.95 10.05
C GLY A 9 0.17 -4.89 9.30
N ILE A 10 0.17 -4.83 7.97
CA ILE A 10 1.09 -5.59 7.11
C ILE A 10 1.91 -4.62 6.26
N ALA A 11 3.17 -4.44 6.64
CA ALA A 11 4.13 -3.59 5.93
C ALA A 11 5.13 -4.42 5.13
N GLY A 12 5.76 -3.82 4.14
CA GLY A 12 6.84 -4.47 3.40
C GLY A 12 7.18 -3.74 2.10
N GLY A 13 8.46 -3.73 1.74
CA GLY A 13 8.97 -3.01 0.58
C GLY A 13 8.45 -3.54 -0.77
N SER A 14 8.65 -2.76 -1.83
CA SER A 14 8.30 -3.17 -3.18
C SER A 14 9.07 -4.43 -3.59
N GLY A 15 8.37 -5.46 -4.08
CA GLY A 15 8.98 -6.75 -4.44
C GLY A 15 9.15 -7.76 -3.29
N SER A 16 8.84 -7.37 -2.04
CA SER A 16 8.93 -8.26 -0.86
C SER A 16 8.00 -9.48 -0.90
N GLY A 17 6.92 -9.41 -1.68
CA GLY A 17 5.90 -10.47 -1.70
C GLY A 17 4.72 -10.22 -0.76
N LYS A 18 4.61 -9.01 -0.17
CA LYS A 18 3.44 -8.58 0.63
C LYS A 18 2.09 -8.91 -0.02
N THR A 19 1.90 -8.62 -1.30
CA THR A 19 0.65 -8.91 -2.02
C THR A 19 0.36 -10.40 -2.10
N PHE A 20 1.39 -11.23 -2.31
CA PHE A 20 1.25 -12.69 -2.32
C PHE A 20 0.89 -13.22 -0.92
N PHE A 21 1.61 -12.75 0.11
CA PHE A 21 1.30 -13.06 1.51
C PHE A 21 -0.14 -12.69 1.85
N LEU A 22 -0.57 -11.46 1.56
CA LEU A 22 -1.94 -10.99 1.80
C LEU A 22 -2.98 -11.88 1.14
N LYS A 23 -2.79 -12.23 -0.14
CA LYS A 23 -3.71 -13.12 -0.86
C LYS A 23 -3.84 -14.49 -0.19
N CYS A 24 -2.72 -15.09 0.23
CA CYS A 24 -2.76 -16.36 0.95
C CYS A 24 -3.39 -16.21 2.33
N PHE A 25 -3.05 -15.13 3.05
CA PHE A 25 -3.51 -14.86 4.40
C PHE A 25 -5.03 -14.65 4.47
N LEU A 26 -5.58 -13.90 3.52
CA LEU A 26 -7.03 -13.63 3.43
C LEU A 26 -7.86 -14.89 3.18
N ASN A 27 -7.31 -15.93 2.55
CA ASN A 27 -8.03 -17.19 2.31
C ASN A 27 -8.38 -17.96 3.59
N HIS A 28 -7.82 -17.57 4.74
CA HIS A 28 -8.14 -18.16 6.03
C HIS A 28 -9.37 -17.53 6.70
N PHE A 29 -9.95 -16.49 6.11
CA PHE A 29 -11.07 -15.74 6.66
C PHE A 29 -12.24 -15.73 5.69
N LYS A 30 -13.46 -15.60 6.23
CA LYS A 30 -14.65 -15.23 5.44
C LYS A 30 -14.67 -13.72 5.23
N ASP A 31 -15.33 -13.28 4.17
CA ASP A 31 -15.50 -11.84 3.86
C ASP A 31 -16.17 -11.05 5.02
N SER A 32 -16.99 -11.69 5.85
CA SER A 32 -17.61 -11.06 7.02
C SER A 32 -16.69 -10.94 8.24
N GLU A 33 -15.56 -11.64 8.24
CA GLU A 33 -14.63 -11.70 9.38
C GLU A 33 -13.49 -10.68 9.23
N VAL A 34 -13.16 -10.29 7.99
CA VAL A 34 -12.03 -9.43 7.69
C VAL A 34 -12.40 -8.36 6.65
N CYS A 35 -11.88 -7.16 6.85
CA CYS A 35 -11.81 -6.16 5.79
C CYS A 35 -10.36 -5.72 5.56
N LEU A 36 -10.06 -5.30 4.33
CA LEU A 36 -8.73 -4.88 3.90
C LEU A 36 -8.78 -3.40 3.51
N VAL A 37 -7.82 -2.63 4.02
CA VAL A 37 -7.57 -1.25 3.64
C VAL A 37 -6.15 -1.16 3.08
N SER A 38 -6.04 -0.86 1.79
CA SER A 38 -4.76 -0.69 1.11
C SER A 38 -4.33 0.78 1.16
N GLN A 39 -3.12 1.04 1.65
CA GLN A 39 -2.53 2.39 1.61
C GLN A 39 -2.34 2.89 0.17
N ASP A 40 -2.22 1.98 -0.81
CA ASP A 40 -2.08 2.36 -2.21
C ASP A 40 -3.30 3.16 -2.70
N ASP A 41 -4.49 2.92 -2.16
CA ASP A 41 -5.70 3.67 -2.53
C ASP A 41 -5.70 5.12 -2.03
N TYR A 42 -4.70 5.51 -1.23
CA TYR A 42 -4.55 6.82 -0.61
C TYR A 42 -3.37 7.63 -1.16
N TYR A 43 -2.78 7.25 -2.29
CA TYR A 43 -1.89 8.17 -3.01
C TYR A 43 -2.63 9.43 -3.46
N PHE A 44 -1.98 10.59 -3.34
CA PHE A 44 -2.48 11.81 -3.95
C PHE A 44 -2.61 11.64 -5.47
N ARG A 45 -3.78 11.97 -6.00
CA ARG A 45 -4.06 11.89 -7.44
C ARG A 45 -3.38 13.06 -8.15
N VAL A 46 -2.17 12.82 -8.65
CA VAL A 46 -1.35 13.85 -9.32
C VAL A 46 -1.34 13.75 -10.85
N ALA A 47 -1.84 12.65 -11.44
CA ALA A 47 -1.80 12.39 -12.89
C ALA A 47 -2.22 13.59 -13.77
N HIS A 48 -3.36 14.18 -13.44
CA HIS A 48 -3.99 15.23 -14.24
C HIS A 48 -3.24 16.56 -14.19
N LYS A 49 -2.19 16.66 -13.36
CA LYS A 49 -1.36 17.84 -13.19
C LYS A 49 0.05 17.67 -13.78
N MET A 50 0.37 16.50 -14.33
CA MET A 50 1.72 16.15 -14.76
C MET A 50 1.74 15.78 -16.25
N THR A 51 2.78 16.21 -16.95
CA THR A 51 3.16 15.69 -18.26
C THR A 51 3.58 14.21 -18.16
N ALA A 52 3.64 13.52 -19.30
CA ALA A 52 4.07 12.12 -19.35
C ALA A 52 5.49 11.92 -18.78
N GLU A 53 6.40 12.84 -19.06
CA GLU A 53 7.78 12.80 -18.53
C GLU A 53 7.84 13.08 -17.03
N GLU A 54 7.06 14.04 -16.53
CA GLU A 54 6.97 14.30 -15.09
C GLU A 54 6.41 13.09 -14.33
N ASN A 55 5.36 12.44 -14.85
CA ASN A 55 4.80 11.23 -14.25
C ASN A 55 5.81 10.05 -14.30
N LYS A 56 6.63 9.98 -15.36
CA LYS A 56 7.69 8.96 -15.49
C LYS A 56 8.73 9.09 -14.38
N LEU A 57 9.12 10.31 -14.04
CA LEU A 57 10.15 10.63 -13.04
C LEU A 57 9.60 10.83 -11.62
N TYR A 58 8.27 10.88 -11.44
CA TYR A 58 7.67 11.06 -10.13
C TYR A 58 8.04 9.94 -9.17
N ASN A 59 8.48 10.32 -7.96
CA ASN A 59 8.81 9.39 -6.89
C ASN A 59 7.58 9.12 -6.03
N PHE A 60 6.94 7.96 -6.25
CA PHE A 60 5.84 7.46 -5.41
C PHE A 60 6.33 6.80 -4.11
N ASP A 61 7.62 6.50 -4.00
CA ASP A 61 8.19 5.85 -2.82
C ASP A 61 8.54 6.90 -1.73
N GLU A 62 7.69 7.93 -1.53
CA GLU A 62 7.84 8.94 -0.47
C GLU A 62 6.58 9.02 0.39
N PRO A 63 6.66 9.08 1.73
CA PRO A 63 5.49 9.20 2.60
C PRO A 63 4.61 10.40 2.26
N SER A 64 5.20 11.52 1.81
CA SER A 64 4.45 12.73 1.43
C SER A 64 3.52 12.56 0.23
N THR A 65 3.62 11.45 -0.50
CA THR A 65 2.70 11.13 -1.61
C THR A 65 1.40 10.48 -1.15
N ILE A 66 1.29 10.12 0.14
CA ILE A 66 0.10 9.52 0.73
C ILE A 66 -0.74 10.60 1.41
N ASP A 67 -2.04 10.59 1.13
CA ASP A 67 -3.06 11.31 1.89
C ASP A 67 -3.29 10.61 3.24
N ASN A 68 -2.33 10.78 4.14
CA ASN A 68 -2.32 10.13 5.44
C ASN A 68 -3.52 10.53 6.31
N ASP A 69 -4.02 11.76 6.16
CA ASP A 69 -5.17 12.24 6.93
C ASP A 69 -6.45 11.51 6.52
N LEU A 70 -6.70 11.37 5.22
CA LEU A 70 -7.82 10.59 4.69
C LEU A 70 -7.70 9.11 5.09
N PHE A 71 -6.51 8.53 4.95
CA PHE A 71 -6.24 7.13 5.30
C PHE A 71 -6.50 6.86 6.79
N MET A 72 -5.97 7.71 7.66
CA MET A 72 -6.17 7.63 9.11
C MET A 72 -7.66 7.78 9.49
N SER A 73 -8.35 8.74 8.89
CA SER A 73 -9.78 8.95 9.10
C SER A 73 -10.59 7.70 8.74
N ASP A 74 -10.32 7.08 7.60
CA ASP A 74 -11.07 5.91 7.13
C ASP A 74 -10.77 4.65 7.95
N ILE A 75 -9.53 4.44 8.39
CA ILE A 75 -9.21 3.37 9.35
C ILE A 75 -10.00 3.58 10.65
N ALA A 76 -10.08 4.82 11.16
CA ALA A 76 -10.82 5.12 12.38
C ALA A 76 -12.33 4.83 12.23
N LYS A 77 -12.94 5.18 11.09
CA LYS A 77 -14.33 4.84 10.76
C LYS A 77 -14.57 3.33 10.72
N LEU A 78 -13.66 2.57 10.14
CA LEU A 78 -13.77 1.11 10.12
C LEU A 78 -13.66 0.53 11.53
N ILE A 79 -12.78 1.06 12.38
CA ILE A 79 -12.67 0.66 13.78
C ILE A 79 -13.96 1.02 14.58
N SER A 80 -14.65 2.11 14.24
CA SER A 80 -15.92 2.51 14.87
C SER A 80 -17.14 1.73 14.37
N GLY A 81 -16.97 0.85 13.37
CA GLY A 81 -18.06 0.04 12.82
C GLY A 81 -18.74 0.65 11.59
N GLU A 82 -18.20 1.72 11.03
CA GLU A 82 -18.76 2.42 9.87
C GLU A 82 -18.25 1.84 8.54
N THR A 83 -19.00 2.07 7.47
CA THR A 83 -18.61 1.72 6.10
C THR A 83 -17.85 2.89 5.46
N VAL A 84 -16.75 2.58 4.77
CA VAL A 84 -15.97 3.54 3.99
C VAL A 84 -16.23 3.33 2.50
N LEU A 85 -16.43 4.44 1.78
CA LEU A 85 -16.44 4.45 0.32
C LEU A 85 -15.15 5.12 -0.16
N GLN A 86 -14.29 4.37 -0.83
CA GLN A 86 -13.02 4.87 -1.34
C GLN A 86 -12.87 4.54 -2.81
N LYS A 87 -12.35 5.48 -3.61
CA LYS A 87 -11.99 5.15 -5.00
C LYS A 87 -10.63 4.48 -5.00
N GLU A 88 -10.50 3.37 -5.72
CA GLU A 88 -9.20 2.72 -5.87
C GLU A 88 -8.18 3.66 -6.53
N TYR A 89 -6.90 3.40 -6.32
CA TYR A 89 -5.84 4.13 -7.02
C TYR A 89 -5.37 3.35 -8.24
N THR A 90 -5.47 3.97 -9.42
CA THR A 90 -5.10 3.35 -10.70
C THR A 90 -3.68 3.69 -11.15
N PHE A 91 -2.82 4.18 -10.24
CA PHE A 91 -1.43 4.56 -10.53
C PHE A 91 -1.29 5.50 -11.73
N ASN A 92 -2.21 6.46 -11.84
CA ASN A 92 -2.25 7.45 -12.91
C ASN A 92 -2.39 6.82 -14.33
N ASN A 93 -2.90 5.59 -14.44
CA ASN A 93 -3.15 4.96 -15.73
C ASN A 93 -4.37 5.63 -16.40
N PRO A 94 -4.19 6.35 -17.53
CA PRO A 94 -5.28 7.05 -18.20
C PRO A 94 -6.32 6.11 -18.83
N ASN A 95 -5.98 4.82 -18.99
CA ASN A 95 -6.86 3.83 -19.60
C ASN A 95 -7.64 3.01 -18.57
N THR A 96 -7.58 3.36 -17.28
CA THR A 96 -8.23 2.60 -16.21
C THR A 96 -9.09 3.53 -15.36
N GLU A 97 -10.40 3.28 -15.40
CA GLU A 97 -11.36 3.97 -14.55
C GLU A 97 -11.30 3.44 -13.11
N PRO A 98 -11.12 4.31 -12.10
CA PRO A 98 -11.12 3.88 -10.71
C PRO A 98 -12.48 3.32 -10.28
N ARG A 99 -12.49 2.09 -9.77
CA ARG A 99 -13.67 1.51 -9.11
C ARG A 99 -13.92 2.17 -7.75
N LEU A 100 -15.19 2.27 -7.39
CA LEU A 100 -15.61 2.63 -6.05
C LEU A 100 -15.59 1.37 -5.17
N LEU A 101 -14.73 1.37 -4.17
CA LEU A 101 -14.61 0.33 -3.16
C LEU A 101 -15.57 0.63 -2.02
N GLU A 102 -16.45 -0.32 -1.69
CA GLU A 102 -17.25 -0.30 -0.48
C GLU A 102 -16.59 -1.21 0.56
N ILE A 103 -15.93 -0.59 1.56
CA ILE A 103 -15.22 -1.30 2.63
C ILE A 103 -16.11 -1.29 3.86
N LYS A 104 -16.67 -2.45 4.20
CA LYS A 104 -17.49 -2.61 5.41
C LYS A 104 -16.57 -2.94 6.59
N SER A 105 -16.87 -2.39 7.76
CA SER A 105 -16.21 -2.79 9.00
C SER A 105 -16.38 -4.30 9.24
N ALA A 106 -15.35 -4.93 9.77
CA ALA A 106 -15.33 -6.34 10.13
C ALA A 106 -14.65 -6.54 11.50
N PRO A 107 -14.80 -7.71 12.16
CA PRO A 107 -14.11 -8.02 13.41
C PRO A 107 -12.57 -7.91 13.32
N ILE A 108 -12.00 -8.12 12.13
CA ILE A 108 -10.58 -7.93 11.84
C ILE A 108 -10.44 -6.85 10.76
N VAL A 109 -9.65 -5.82 11.04
CA VAL A 109 -9.30 -4.77 10.06
C VAL A 109 -7.82 -4.96 9.68
N ILE A 110 -7.56 -5.30 8.42
CA ILE A 110 -6.20 -5.39 7.90
C ILE A 110 -5.86 -4.06 7.23
N VAL A 111 -4.80 -3.43 7.69
CA VAL A 111 -4.21 -2.22 7.11
C VAL A 111 -2.88 -2.62 6.48
N GLU A 112 -2.72 -2.40 5.18
CA GLU A 112 -1.50 -2.80 4.48
C GLU A 112 -0.91 -1.63 3.68
N GLY A 113 0.42 -1.58 3.59
CA GLY A 113 1.09 -0.55 2.80
C GLY A 113 2.59 -0.50 2.99
N LEU A 114 3.25 0.40 2.27
CA LEU A 114 4.69 0.63 2.41
C LEU A 114 5.00 1.36 3.72
N PHE A 115 4.24 2.38 4.06
CA PHE A 115 4.56 3.38 5.09
C PHE A 115 3.68 3.30 6.34
N ILE A 116 2.87 2.25 6.48
CA ILE A 116 1.90 2.14 7.60
C ILE A 116 2.58 2.13 8.99
N LEU A 117 3.83 1.68 9.06
CA LEU A 117 4.62 1.72 10.30
C LEU A 117 5.39 3.04 10.47
N HIS A 118 5.64 3.76 9.37
CA HIS A 118 6.26 5.07 9.37
C HIS A 118 5.34 6.14 9.97
N PHE A 119 4.05 6.11 9.61
CA PHE A 119 3.05 7.00 10.18
C PHE A 119 2.70 6.58 11.61
N GLN A 120 3.30 7.24 12.61
CA GLN A 120 3.16 6.86 14.02
C GLN A 120 1.71 6.77 14.50
N ALA A 121 0.83 7.69 14.07
CA ALA A 121 -0.59 7.67 14.43
C ALA A 121 -1.28 6.38 13.96
N ILE A 122 -0.99 5.94 12.72
CA ILE A 122 -1.49 4.68 12.19
C ILE A 122 -0.87 3.51 12.96
N ALA A 123 0.45 3.54 13.16
CA ALA A 123 1.18 2.48 13.85
C ALA A 123 0.71 2.26 15.30
N GLN A 124 0.13 3.28 15.95
CA GLN A 124 -0.46 3.19 17.29
C GLN A 124 -1.85 2.52 17.31
N LEU A 125 -2.55 2.47 16.17
CA LEU A 125 -3.83 1.77 16.07
C LEU A 125 -3.69 0.26 15.89
N LEU A 126 -2.53 -0.19 15.41
CA LEU A 126 -2.29 -1.58 15.04
C LEU A 126 -2.07 -2.44 16.29
N ASP A 127 -2.90 -3.47 16.47
CA ASP A 127 -2.77 -4.44 17.55
C ASP A 127 -1.71 -5.51 17.22
N LEU A 128 -1.54 -5.85 15.94
CA LEU A 128 -0.48 -6.73 15.42
C LEU A 128 0.25 -6.05 14.26
N LYS A 129 1.58 -6.12 14.25
CA LYS A 129 2.43 -5.57 13.19
C LYS A 129 3.22 -6.70 12.55
N ILE A 130 3.10 -6.83 11.23
CA ILE A 130 3.81 -7.82 10.42
C ILE A 130 4.63 -7.05 9.39
N PHE A 131 5.93 -7.30 9.34
CA PHE A 131 6.81 -6.75 8.31
C PHE A 131 7.28 -7.88 7.39
N ILE A 132 6.96 -7.77 6.10
CA ILE A 132 7.40 -8.73 5.08
C ILE A 132 8.77 -8.29 4.58
N ASP A 133 9.79 -8.98 5.08
CA ASP A 133 11.18 -8.76 4.72
C ASP A 133 11.64 -9.71 3.61
N THR A 134 12.52 -9.23 2.74
CA THR A 134 13.11 -9.99 1.63
C THR A 134 14.39 -9.31 1.19
N ASP A 135 15.38 -10.11 0.77
CA ASP A 135 16.64 -9.59 0.23
C ASP A 135 16.41 -8.66 -0.97
N GLU A 136 17.17 -7.56 -1.03
CA GLU A 136 17.03 -6.52 -2.06
C GLU A 136 17.13 -7.12 -3.48
N ASP A 137 18.04 -8.06 -3.72
CA ASP A 137 18.23 -8.70 -5.04
C ASP A 137 17.00 -9.51 -5.48
N ILE A 138 16.37 -10.24 -4.56
CA ILE A 138 15.15 -11.01 -4.83
C ILE A 138 13.99 -10.05 -5.10
N ALA A 139 13.88 -8.99 -4.30
CA ALA A 139 12.85 -7.97 -4.47
C ALA A 139 12.99 -7.24 -5.81
N LEU A 140 14.22 -6.91 -6.23
CA LEU A 140 14.52 -6.33 -7.53
C LEU A 140 14.14 -7.27 -8.68
N GLN A 141 14.55 -8.54 -8.64
CA GLN A 141 14.21 -9.52 -9.68
C GLN A 141 12.70 -9.67 -9.85
N ARG A 142 11.95 -9.72 -8.74
CA ARG A 142 10.48 -9.77 -8.76
C ARG A 142 9.89 -8.49 -9.33
N ARG A 143 10.41 -7.33 -8.94
CA ARG A 143 9.95 -6.03 -9.45
C ARG A 143 10.21 -5.88 -10.94
N LEU A 144 11.40 -6.23 -11.42
CA LEU A 144 11.73 -6.23 -12.85
C LEU A 144 10.71 -7.09 -13.61
N ARG A 145 10.53 -8.34 -13.20
CA ARG A 145 9.56 -9.23 -13.85
C ARG A 145 8.15 -8.62 -13.90
N ARG A 146 7.65 -8.09 -12.79
CA ARG A 146 6.31 -7.48 -12.70
C ARG A 146 6.20 -6.21 -13.55
N ASP A 147 7.13 -5.28 -13.40
CA ASP A 147 7.05 -3.97 -14.04
C ASP A 147 7.30 -4.07 -15.57
N LEU A 148 8.13 -5.02 -16.03
CA LEU A 148 8.28 -5.32 -17.45
C LEU A 148 7.04 -6.02 -18.03
N LEU A 149 6.57 -7.10 -17.41
CA LEU A 149 5.52 -7.95 -17.99
C LEU A 149 4.10 -7.39 -17.82
N GLU A 150 3.80 -6.80 -16.66
CA GLU A 150 2.44 -6.39 -16.32
C GLU A 150 2.19 -4.89 -16.56
N ARG A 151 3.25 -4.07 -16.47
CA ARG A 151 3.14 -2.60 -16.56
C ARG A 151 3.80 -2.00 -17.80
N GLY A 152 4.58 -2.78 -18.55
CA GLY A 152 5.22 -2.33 -19.78
C GLY A 152 6.33 -1.29 -19.58
N TYR A 153 6.91 -1.20 -18.37
CA TYR A 153 8.04 -0.31 -18.15
C TYR A 153 9.32 -0.90 -18.76
N PRO A 154 10.14 -0.09 -19.45
CA PRO A 154 11.43 -0.55 -19.93
C PRO A 154 12.39 -0.78 -18.75
N GLU A 155 13.29 -1.74 -18.90
CA GLU A 155 14.18 -2.21 -17.84
C GLU A 155 15.02 -1.09 -17.21
N ASP A 156 15.57 -0.21 -18.05
CA ASP A 156 16.36 0.95 -17.64
C ASP A 156 15.58 1.89 -16.70
N ALA A 157 14.30 2.13 -16.98
CA ALA A 157 13.43 2.94 -16.14
C ALA A 157 13.14 2.25 -14.79
N VAL A 158 12.98 0.93 -14.78
CA VAL A 158 12.78 0.17 -13.54
C VAL A 158 14.03 0.21 -12.66
N LEU A 159 15.22 0.01 -13.25
CA LEU A 159 16.51 0.09 -12.56
C LEU A 159 16.79 1.50 -12.03
N TYR A 160 16.47 2.53 -12.82
CA TYR A 160 16.58 3.92 -12.35
C TYR A 160 15.73 4.16 -11.11
N LYS A 161 14.44 3.78 -11.14
CA LYS A 161 13.55 3.93 -9.98
C LYS A 161 14.03 3.11 -8.79
N TRP A 162 14.48 1.88 -9.03
CA TRP A 162 15.00 1.02 -7.96
C TRP A 162 16.13 1.70 -7.18
N ASN A 163 17.15 2.17 -7.90
CA ASN A 163 18.35 2.73 -7.30
C ASN A 163 18.12 4.13 -6.69
N ASN A 164 17.30 4.96 -7.33
CA ASN A 164 17.16 6.37 -6.95
C ASN A 164 15.95 6.64 -6.05
N HIS A 165 14.92 5.79 -6.08
CA HIS A 165 13.67 6.01 -5.34
C HIS A 165 13.44 4.90 -4.31
N VAL A 166 13.36 3.64 -4.76
CA VAL A 166 12.85 2.52 -3.97
C VAL A 166 13.81 2.12 -2.85
N VAL A 167 15.08 1.93 -3.17
CA VAL A 167 16.10 1.53 -2.18
C VAL A 167 16.33 2.64 -1.14
N PRO A 168 16.50 3.93 -1.54
CA PRO A 168 16.57 5.03 -0.58
C PRO A 168 15.34 5.13 0.33
N ALA A 169 14.14 5.02 -0.25
CA ALA A 169 12.89 5.04 0.50
C ALA A 169 12.77 3.87 1.48
N TYR A 170 13.11 2.65 1.04
CA TYR A 170 13.11 1.47 1.91
C TYR A 170 14.04 1.67 3.10
N LYS A 171 15.29 2.10 2.86
CA LYS A 171 16.29 2.32 3.92
C LYS A 171 15.87 3.40 4.91
N THR A 172 15.21 4.46 4.43
CA THR A 172 14.83 5.61 5.25
C THR A 172 13.54 5.38 6.01
N TYR A 173 12.52 4.83 5.36
CA TYR A 173 11.14 4.84 5.87
C TYR A 173 10.61 3.47 6.26
N LEU A 174 11.21 2.36 5.80
CA LEU A 174 10.69 1.01 6.05
C LEU A 174 11.61 0.19 6.95
N LEU A 175 12.90 0.13 6.61
CA LEU A 175 13.91 -0.67 7.33
C LEU A 175 13.97 -0.39 8.84
N PRO A 176 13.78 0.85 9.35
CA PRO A 176 13.75 1.09 10.80
C PRO A 176 12.63 0.36 11.56
N TYR A 177 11.64 -0.18 10.85
CA TYR A 177 10.47 -0.86 11.41
C TYR A 177 10.46 -2.38 11.17
N ARG A 178 11.54 -2.92 10.60
CA ARG A 178 11.74 -4.36 10.43
C ARG A 178 11.95 -5.06 11.77
#